data_AF-Q1QG32-F1
#
_entry.id   AF-Q1QG32-F1
#
_cell.length_a   1.000
_cell.length_b   1.000
_cell.length_c   1.000
_cell.angle_alpha   90.00
_cell.angle_beta   90.00
_cell.angle_gamma   90.00
#
_symmetry.space_group_name_H-M   'P 1'
#
loop_
_entity.id
_entity.type
_entity.pdbx_description
1 polymer ?
#
loop_
_entity_poly.entity_id
_entity_poly.type
_entity_poly.pdbx_seq_one_letter_code
_entity_poly.pdbx_strand_id
1 'polypeptide(L)'
;MRRTNEATAAQIALGLATLAAGSVMLDRRSLSRRQKNRARAIKRHAAAISEVRALRPKLDPPATVTAAKRLNRAAGMLALSVLADSGIEHYRGSFRNKAMFTPLIVSALTLGISIHGTADRRESAHVIRDTTYLLTAATGLIGTGFHFYNVAKKSGGFSWQNLFYGAPLGAPMAILLSGLIGFCSERVRETPRGTTPSIFGLPAGRAMAALTSGGLLGTAGEAGLLHFRGAFHNPFMLLPVTLPPIGAALLARAAAAGPGRRHPFARWWMRLLVTMGIAGVGFHAYGVSRNMGGWRNWSQNVLNGPPLPAPPSFAGLALAGLAALALMRDHPDA
;
A
#
# COMPACT_ATOMS: atom_id res chain seq x y z
N MET A 1 -26.28 80.86 62.01
CA MET A 1 -26.36 79.84 60.93
C MET A 1 -24.96 79.30 60.63
N ARG A 2 -24.69 78.01 60.86
CA ARG A 2 -23.58 77.15 60.33
C ARG A 2 -23.18 76.10 61.38
N ARG A 3 -23.96 75.03 61.53
CA ARG A 3 -23.55 73.76 62.18
C ARG A 3 -24.40 72.60 61.62
N THR A 4 -24.18 72.20 60.37
CA THR A 4 -24.86 71.00 59.80
C THR A 4 -24.09 70.22 58.73
N ASN A 5 -22.82 70.54 58.39
CA ASN A 5 -22.18 69.95 57.19
C ASN A 5 -21.06 68.92 57.44
N GLU A 6 -20.55 68.78 58.67
CA GLU A 6 -19.42 67.85 58.93
C GLU A 6 -19.87 66.40 59.19
N ALA A 7 -21.03 66.20 59.82
CA ALA A 7 -21.57 64.86 60.09
C ALA A 7 -21.99 64.11 58.82
N THR A 8 -22.49 64.83 57.82
CA THR A 8 -22.91 64.27 56.52
C THR A 8 -21.72 63.84 55.66
N ALA A 9 -20.61 64.60 55.68
CA ALA A 9 -19.40 64.24 54.93
C ALA A 9 -18.74 62.96 55.46
N ALA A 10 -18.66 62.79 56.79
CA ALA A 10 -18.10 61.59 57.41
C ALA A 10 -18.95 60.33 57.15
N GLN A 11 -20.28 60.45 57.17
CA GLN A 11 -21.19 59.34 56.87
C GLN A 11 -21.13 58.91 55.40
N ILE A 12 -20.98 59.86 54.47
CA ILE A 12 -20.81 59.57 53.04
C ILE A 12 -19.46 58.88 52.77
N ALA A 13 -18.38 59.33 53.41
CA ALA A 13 -17.06 58.71 53.28
C ALA A 13 -17.02 57.26 53.79
N LEU A 14 -17.69 56.98 54.92
CA LEU A 14 -17.80 55.63 55.47
C LEU A 14 -18.67 54.70 54.60
N GLY A 15 -19.75 55.24 54.02
CA GLY A 15 -20.58 54.54 53.03
C GLY A 15 -19.83 54.17 51.75
N LEU A 16 -19.01 55.09 51.23
CA LEU A 16 -18.17 54.83 50.05
C LEU A 16 -17.06 53.81 50.33
N ALA A 17 -16.43 53.87 51.51
CA ALA A 17 -15.40 52.91 51.92
C ALA A 17 -15.95 51.48 52.08
N THR A 18 -17.15 51.33 52.63
CA THR A 18 -17.81 50.02 52.77
C THR A 18 -18.26 49.44 51.44
N LEU A 19 -18.76 50.27 50.51
CA LEU A 19 -19.07 49.85 49.15
C LEU A 19 -17.82 49.43 48.36
N ALA A 20 -16.71 50.15 48.50
CA ALA A 20 -15.43 49.81 47.87
C ALA A 20 -14.82 48.51 48.45
N ALA A 21 -14.90 48.31 49.77
CA ALA A 21 -14.46 47.06 50.40
C ALA A 21 -15.31 45.87 49.96
N GLY A 22 -16.63 46.06 49.83
CA GLY A 22 -17.57 45.06 49.33
C GLY A 22 -17.30 44.66 47.88
N SER A 23 -17.01 45.61 47.00
CA SER A 23 -16.73 45.35 45.58
C SER A 23 -15.41 44.59 45.39
N VAL A 24 -14.36 44.93 46.15
CA VAL A 24 -13.07 44.22 46.14
C VAL A 24 -13.20 42.79 46.68
N MET A 25 -14.01 42.56 47.73
CA MET A 25 -14.27 41.21 48.23
C MET A 25 -15.08 40.35 47.26
N LEU A 26 -16.10 40.93 46.62
CA LEU A 26 -16.88 40.25 45.59
C LEU A 26 -16.03 39.88 44.39
N ASP A 27 -15.14 40.78 43.95
CA ASP A 27 -14.24 40.52 42.83
C ASP A 27 -13.19 39.45 43.15
N ARG A 28 -12.59 39.47 44.36
CA ARG A 28 -11.69 38.39 44.83
C ARG A 28 -12.39 37.03 44.88
N ARG A 29 -13.65 36.98 45.34
CA ARG A 29 -14.46 35.75 45.31
C ARG A 29 -14.77 35.31 43.89
N SER A 30 -15.05 36.25 42.98
CA SER A 30 -15.30 36.00 41.56
C SER A 30 -14.08 35.37 40.87
N LEU A 31 -12.89 35.93 41.13
CA LEU A 31 -11.61 35.46 40.59
C LEU A 31 -11.25 34.08 41.12
N SER A 32 -11.41 33.85 42.43
CA SER A 32 -11.19 32.52 43.04
C SER A 32 -12.12 31.46 42.45
N ARG A 33 -13.39 31.81 42.21
CA ARG A 33 -14.38 30.90 41.60
C ARG A 33 -14.03 30.61 40.13
N ARG A 34 -13.61 31.62 39.36
CA ARG A 34 -13.11 31.45 37.98
C ARG A 34 -11.86 30.57 37.93
N GLN A 35 -10.90 30.77 38.83
CA GLN A 35 -9.69 29.94 38.93
C GLN A 35 -10.02 28.48 39.25
N LYS A 36 -10.91 28.23 40.23
CA LYS A 36 -11.37 26.88 40.57
C LYS A 36 -12.09 26.19 39.41
N ASN A 37 -12.93 26.93 38.68
CA ASN A 37 -13.63 26.41 37.50
C ASN A 37 -12.66 26.08 36.37
N ARG A 38 -11.66 26.93 36.11
CA ARG A 38 -10.62 26.68 35.10
C ARG A 38 -9.75 25.47 35.46
N ALA A 39 -9.36 25.33 36.73
CA ALA A 39 -8.62 24.16 37.21
C ALA A 39 -9.42 22.86 37.07
N ARG A 40 -10.74 22.89 37.36
CA ARG A 40 -11.64 21.74 37.13
C ARG A 40 -11.79 21.42 35.65
N ALA A 41 -11.89 22.42 34.78
CA ALA A 41 -11.98 22.22 33.33
C ALA A 41 -10.70 21.58 32.78
N ILE A 42 -9.51 22.04 33.21
CA ILE A 42 -8.22 21.45 32.82
C ILE A 42 -8.13 19.99 33.29
N LYS A 43 -8.51 19.69 34.54
CA LYS A 43 -8.52 18.30 35.05
C LYS A 43 -9.48 17.41 34.27
N ARG A 44 -10.69 17.88 33.93
CA ARG A 44 -11.65 17.14 33.10
C ARG A 44 -11.12 16.89 31.69
N HIS A 45 -10.47 17.89 31.07
CA HIS A 45 -9.87 17.74 29.75
C HIS A 45 -8.70 16.74 29.77
N ALA A 46 -7.85 16.79 30.79
CA ALA A 46 -6.77 15.83 30.97
C ALA A 46 -7.28 14.40 31.19
N ALA A 47 -8.35 14.23 31.98
CA ALA A 47 -9.01 12.94 32.18
C ALA A 47 -9.64 12.41 30.88
N ALA A 48 -10.34 13.27 30.11
CA ALA A 48 -10.89 12.90 28.81
C ALA A 48 -9.79 12.49 27.82
N ILE A 49 -8.65 13.20 27.78
CA ILE A 49 -7.50 12.83 26.95
C ILE A 49 -6.91 11.48 27.41
N SER A 50 -6.81 11.23 28.72
CA SER A 50 -6.30 9.94 29.21
C SER A 50 -7.25 8.79 28.89
N GLU A 51 -8.55 9.02 28.98
CA GLU A 51 -9.59 8.04 28.65
C GLU A 51 -9.61 7.73 27.15
N VAL A 52 -9.54 8.75 26.28
CA VAL A 52 -9.37 8.58 24.83
C VAL A 52 -8.06 7.83 24.53
N ARG A 53 -6.96 8.14 25.22
CA ARG A 53 -5.67 7.44 25.08
C ARG A 53 -5.76 5.97 25.54
N ALA A 54 -6.52 5.68 26.59
CA ALA A 54 -6.76 4.33 27.10
C ALA A 54 -7.69 3.51 26.20
N LEU A 55 -8.62 4.17 25.50
CA LEU A 55 -9.52 3.56 24.51
C LEU A 55 -8.85 3.38 23.15
N ARG A 56 -7.80 4.16 22.82
CA ARG A 56 -7.11 4.11 21.53
C ARG A 56 -6.63 2.70 21.09
N PRO A 57 -6.01 1.88 21.96
CA PRO A 57 -5.62 0.50 21.61
C PRO A 57 -6.82 -0.42 21.34
N LYS A 58 -8.02 -0.07 21.83
CA LYS A 58 -9.27 -0.81 21.58
C LYS A 58 -9.96 -0.37 20.27
N LEU A 59 -9.65 0.83 19.77
CA LEU A 59 -10.25 1.43 18.57
C LEU A 59 -9.41 1.23 17.30
N ASP A 60 -8.08 1.17 17.44
CA ASP A 60 -7.16 0.93 16.33
C ASP A 60 -7.20 -0.56 15.93
N PRO A 61 -7.31 -0.88 14.61
CA PRO A 61 -7.20 -2.25 14.16
C PRO A 61 -5.84 -2.84 14.60
N PRO A 62 -5.78 -4.13 14.95
CA PRO A 62 -4.50 -4.78 15.23
C PRO A 62 -3.48 -4.52 14.11
N ALA A 63 -2.19 -4.46 14.48
CA ALA A 63 -1.10 -4.24 13.51
C ALA A 63 -1.12 -5.28 12.39
N THR A 64 -1.48 -6.53 12.70
CA THR A 64 -1.71 -7.64 11.75
C THR A 64 -2.81 -7.33 10.75
N VAL A 65 -3.97 -6.82 11.18
CA VAL A 65 -5.06 -6.38 10.29
C VAL A 65 -4.59 -5.22 9.41
N THR A 66 -3.86 -4.25 9.97
CA THR A 66 -3.33 -3.13 9.18
C THR A 66 -2.32 -3.61 8.12
N ALA A 67 -1.45 -4.56 8.46
CA ALA A 67 -0.52 -5.18 7.52
C ALA A 67 -1.26 -5.98 6.44
N ALA A 68 -2.24 -6.79 6.81
CA ALA A 68 -3.10 -7.51 5.88
C ALA A 68 -3.78 -6.56 4.89
N LYS A 69 -4.33 -5.43 5.34
CA LYS A 69 -4.93 -4.42 4.46
C LYS A 69 -3.92 -3.82 3.47
N ARG A 70 -2.66 -3.64 3.87
CA ARG A 70 -1.58 -3.18 2.96
C ARG A 70 -1.22 -4.24 1.93
N LEU A 71 -1.16 -5.51 2.32
CA LEU A 71 -0.93 -6.64 1.41
C LEU A 71 -2.11 -6.81 0.43
N ASN A 72 -3.35 -6.65 0.89
CA ASN A 72 -4.54 -6.64 0.02
C ASN A 72 -4.43 -5.53 -1.06
N ARG A 73 -3.98 -4.32 -0.71
CA ARG A 73 -3.75 -3.25 -1.71
C ARG A 73 -2.67 -3.61 -2.73
N ALA A 74 -1.60 -4.27 -2.29
CA ALA A 74 -0.52 -4.74 -3.16
C ALA A 74 -1.02 -5.80 -4.14
N ALA A 75 -1.74 -6.82 -3.65
CA ALA A 75 -2.39 -7.84 -4.47
C ALA A 75 -3.39 -7.21 -5.45
N GLY A 76 -4.26 -6.32 -4.99
CA GLY A 76 -5.22 -5.62 -5.86
C GLY A 76 -4.54 -4.81 -6.97
N MET A 77 -3.43 -4.13 -6.68
CA MET A 77 -2.67 -3.40 -7.70
C MET A 77 -2.07 -4.33 -8.75
N LEU A 78 -1.53 -5.49 -8.35
CA LEU A 78 -1.04 -6.51 -9.28
C LEU A 78 -2.19 -7.08 -10.12
N ALA A 79 -3.31 -7.44 -9.49
CA ALA A 79 -4.49 -7.94 -10.18
C ALA A 79 -5.03 -6.93 -11.21
N LEU A 80 -5.07 -5.63 -10.87
CA LEU A 80 -5.47 -4.57 -11.79
C LEU A 80 -4.52 -4.47 -12.99
N SER A 81 -3.21 -4.47 -12.73
CA SER A 81 -2.16 -4.44 -13.75
C SER A 81 -2.30 -5.63 -14.70
N VAL A 82 -2.40 -6.85 -14.17
CA VAL A 82 -2.60 -8.08 -14.95
C VAL A 82 -3.91 -8.06 -15.72
N LEU A 83 -5.02 -7.65 -15.10
CA LEU A 83 -6.33 -7.63 -15.74
C LEU A 83 -6.29 -6.79 -17.02
N ALA A 84 -5.70 -5.61 -16.94
CA ALA A 84 -5.57 -4.71 -18.07
C ALA A 84 -4.54 -5.22 -19.10
N ASP A 85 -3.37 -5.71 -18.65
CA ASP A 85 -2.31 -6.21 -19.53
C ASP A 85 -2.76 -7.48 -20.29
N SER A 86 -3.29 -8.47 -19.57
CA SER A 86 -3.83 -9.69 -20.14
C SER A 86 -5.00 -9.41 -21.06
N GLY A 87 -5.86 -8.42 -20.75
CA GLY A 87 -6.94 -8.01 -21.64
C GLY A 87 -6.44 -7.58 -23.02
N ILE A 88 -5.38 -6.75 -23.06
CA ILE A 88 -4.76 -6.26 -24.28
C ILE A 88 -3.99 -7.36 -25.01
N GLU A 89 -3.12 -8.08 -24.29
CA GLU A 89 -2.25 -9.10 -24.88
C GLU A 89 -3.03 -10.34 -25.36
N HIS A 90 -4.07 -10.75 -24.63
CA HIS A 90 -4.90 -11.86 -25.08
C HIS A 90 -5.84 -11.47 -26.21
N TYR A 91 -6.26 -10.20 -26.27
CA TYR A 91 -6.94 -9.65 -27.43
C TYR A 91 -6.04 -9.62 -28.67
N ARG A 92 -4.75 -9.28 -28.52
CA ARG A 92 -3.75 -9.37 -29.60
C ARG A 92 -3.60 -10.81 -30.13
N GLY A 93 -3.76 -11.81 -29.25
CA GLY A 93 -3.83 -13.23 -29.60
C GLY A 93 -5.22 -13.73 -30.02
N SER A 94 -6.19 -12.82 -30.21
CA SER A 94 -7.60 -13.07 -30.58
C SER A 94 -8.32 -14.08 -29.67
N PHE A 95 -7.87 -14.26 -28.42
CA PHE A 95 -8.38 -15.29 -27.50
C PHE A 95 -8.49 -16.68 -28.14
N ARG A 96 -7.54 -17.03 -29.03
CA ARG A 96 -7.61 -18.28 -29.82
C ARG A 96 -7.79 -19.52 -28.95
N ASN A 97 -7.21 -19.54 -27.76
CA ASN A 97 -7.50 -20.53 -26.73
C ASN A 97 -8.49 -19.95 -25.72
N LYS A 98 -9.63 -20.61 -25.48
CA LYS A 98 -10.64 -20.17 -24.50
C LYS A 98 -10.09 -20.04 -23.08
N ALA A 99 -9.02 -20.76 -22.73
CA ALA A 99 -8.32 -20.59 -21.45
C ALA A 99 -7.73 -19.17 -21.25
N MET A 100 -7.57 -18.40 -22.32
CA MET A 100 -7.09 -17.01 -22.25
C MET A 100 -8.08 -16.07 -21.53
N PHE A 101 -9.36 -16.46 -21.40
CA PHE A 101 -10.34 -15.71 -20.59
C PHE A 101 -10.18 -15.92 -19.08
N THR A 102 -9.59 -17.04 -18.67
CA THR A 102 -9.41 -17.38 -17.25
C THR A 102 -8.67 -16.29 -16.45
N PRO A 103 -7.50 -15.78 -16.87
CA PRO A 103 -6.82 -14.74 -16.11
C PRO A 103 -7.59 -13.42 -16.02
N LEU A 104 -8.46 -13.08 -16.99
CA LEU A 104 -9.30 -11.88 -16.91
C LEU A 104 -10.35 -12.05 -15.80
N ILE A 105 -11.07 -13.17 -15.80
CA ILE A 105 -12.09 -13.48 -14.80
C ILE A 105 -11.47 -13.52 -13.41
N VAL A 106 -10.38 -14.28 -13.27
CA VAL A 106 -9.70 -14.45 -12.00
C VAL A 106 -9.13 -13.13 -11.50
N SER A 107 -8.43 -12.34 -12.34
CA SER A 107 -7.89 -11.04 -11.92
C SER A 107 -8.97 -10.04 -11.52
N ALA A 108 -10.12 -10.02 -12.20
CA ALA A 108 -11.25 -9.18 -11.82
C ALA A 108 -11.81 -9.56 -10.44
N LEU A 109 -11.97 -10.87 -10.17
CA LEU A 109 -12.35 -11.38 -8.86
C LEU A 109 -11.31 -11.03 -7.79
N THR A 110 -10.02 -11.24 -8.07
CA THR A 110 -8.92 -10.89 -7.17
C THR A 110 -8.89 -9.40 -6.87
N LEU A 111 -9.17 -8.54 -7.84
CA LEU A 111 -9.24 -7.10 -7.63
C LEU A 111 -10.42 -6.75 -6.70
N GLY A 112 -11.62 -7.26 -6.98
CA GLY A 112 -12.80 -7.04 -6.15
C GLY A 112 -12.61 -7.52 -4.71
N ILE A 113 -12.04 -8.72 -4.55
CA ILE A 113 -11.83 -9.32 -3.23
C ILE A 113 -10.71 -8.61 -2.44
N SER A 114 -9.73 -8.04 -3.13
CA SER A 114 -8.67 -7.20 -2.54
C SER A 114 -9.18 -5.82 -2.11
N ILE A 115 -10.11 -5.22 -2.86
CA ILE A 115 -10.82 -4.00 -2.45
C ILE A 115 -11.61 -4.28 -1.18
N HIS A 116 -12.38 -5.37 -1.16
CA HIS A 116 -13.10 -5.83 0.03
C HIS A 116 -12.16 -6.05 1.22
N GLY A 117 -11.06 -6.78 1.05
CA GLY A 117 -10.05 -7.00 2.09
C GLY A 117 -9.36 -5.72 2.58
N THR A 118 -9.25 -4.72 1.71
CA THR A 118 -8.74 -3.39 2.07
C THR A 118 -9.73 -2.58 2.93
N ALA A 119 -11.03 -2.85 2.85
CA ALA A 119 -12.02 -2.25 3.73
C ALA A 119 -12.19 -3.04 5.04
N ASP A 120 -11.99 -4.36 4.99
CA ASP A 120 -12.27 -5.29 6.08
C ASP A 120 -11.42 -5.04 7.34
N ARG A 121 -12.10 -4.98 8.49
CA ARG A 121 -11.53 -4.77 9.83
C ARG A 121 -11.50 -6.05 10.68
N ARG A 122 -12.08 -7.14 10.20
CA ARG A 122 -12.10 -8.42 10.92
C ARG A 122 -10.68 -8.98 11.07
N GLU A 123 -10.49 -9.65 12.19
CA GLU A 123 -9.24 -10.33 12.59
C GLU A 123 -9.19 -11.78 12.12
N SER A 124 -10.24 -12.29 11.49
CA SER A 124 -10.25 -13.63 10.91
C SER A 124 -9.94 -13.57 9.41
N ALA A 125 -9.34 -14.63 8.89
CA ALA A 125 -9.34 -14.87 7.45
C ALA A 125 -10.76 -15.00 6.92
N HIS A 126 -10.94 -14.68 5.65
CA HIS A 126 -12.23 -14.75 4.99
C HIS A 126 -12.20 -15.81 3.90
N VAL A 127 -12.98 -16.88 4.06
CA VAL A 127 -12.94 -18.08 3.20
C VAL A 127 -12.98 -17.72 1.71
N ILE A 128 -13.92 -16.86 1.28
CA ILE A 128 -14.01 -16.47 -0.14
C ILE A 128 -12.75 -15.73 -0.63
N ARG A 129 -12.15 -14.87 0.21
CA ARG A 129 -10.90 -14.18 -0.15
C ARG A 129 -9.79 -15.20 -0.31
N ASP A 130 -9.68 -16.07 0.67
CA ASP A 130 -8.63 -17.08 0.74
C ASP A 130 -8.68 -18.04 -0.46
N THR A 131 -9.86 -18.59 -0.75
CA THR A 131 -10.09 -19.44 -1.91
C THR A 131 -9.81 -18.70 -3.22
N THR A 132 -10.25 -17.44 -3.34
CA THR A 132 -9.99 -16.64 -4.55
C THR A 132 -8.50 -16.43 -4.74
N TYR A 133 -7.74 -16.10 -3.69
CA TYR A 133 -6.30 -15.92 -3.76
C TYR A 133 -5.55 -17.22 -4.11
N LEU A 134 -5.96 -18.35 -3.55
CA LEU A 134 -5.41 -19.66 -3.93
C LEU A 134 -5.67 -20.01 -5.40
N LEU A 135 -6.91 -19.83 -5.87
CA LEU A 135 -7.26 -20.03 -7.28
C LEU A 135 -6.48 -19.08 -8.19
N THR A 136 -6.26 -17.85 -7.74
CA THR A 136 -5.43 -16.85 -8.45
C THR A 136 -3.99 -17.33 -8.58
N ALA A 137 -3.40 -17.79 -7.48
CA ALA A 137 -2.04 -18.33 -7.48
C ALA A 137 -1.93 -19.55 -8.41
N ALA A 138 -2.85 -20.51 -8.30
CA ALA A 138 -2.88 -21.69 -9.15
C ALA A 138 -3.03 -21.32 -10.64
N THR A 139 -3.91 -20.36 -10.96
CA THR A 139 -4.10 -19.86 -12.33
C THR A 139 -2.80 -19.28 -12.89
N GLY A 140 -2.08 -18.48 -12.10
CA GLY A 140 -0.78 -17.93 -12.50
C GLY A 140 0.25 -19.02 -12.75
N LEU A 141 0.36 -20.00 -11.85
CA LEU A 141 1.30 -21.11 -12.01
C LEU A 141 1.04 -21.92 -13.28
N ILE A 142 -0.23 -22.28 -13.53
CA ILE A 142 -0.65 -23.00 -14.73
C ILE A 142 -0.41 -22.13 -15.99
N GLY A 143 -0.74 -20.84 -15.91
CA GLY A 143 -0.50 -19.86 -16.98
C GLY A 143 0.98 -19.75 -17.35
N THR A 144 1.89 -19.76 -16.36
CA THR A 144 3.34 -19.76 -16.57
C THR A 144 3.75 -21.00 -17.38
N GLY A 145 3.21 -22.17 -17.03
CA GLY A 145 3.43 -23.40 -17.80
C GLY A 145 2.96 -23.28 -19.26
N PHE A 146 1.75 -22.76 -19.48
CA PHE A 146 1.23 -22.52 -20.83
C PHE A 146 2.09 -21.56 -21.64
N HIS A 147 2.53 -20.44 -21.03
CA HIS A 147 3.35 -19.44 -21.71
C HIS A 147 4.72 -20.00 -22.06
N PHE A 148 5.36 -20.70 -21.12
CA PHE A 148 6.64 -21.37 -21.35
C PHE A 148 6.56 -22.42 -22.46
N TYR A 149 5.56 -23.31 -22.41
CA TYR A 149 5.33 -24.32 -23.44
C TYR A 149 5.09 -23.68 -24.82
N ASN A 150 4.29 -22.62 -24.88
CA ASN A 150 3.98 -21.93 -26.13
C ASN A 150 5.20 -21.22 -26.75
N VAL A 151 6.14 -20.74 -25.94
CA VAL A 151 7.42 -20.21 -26.45
C VAL A 151 8.32 -21.36 -26.90
N ALA A 152 8.49 -22.39 -26.07
CA ALA A 152 9.37 -23.52 -26.35
C ALA A 152 8.99 -24.30 -27.62
N LYS A 153 7.69 -24.46 -27.89
CA LYS A 153 7.20 -25.23 -29.05
C LYS A 153 7.30 -24.48 -30.39
N LYS A 154 7.52 -23.16 -30.37
CA LYS A 154 7.68 -22.39 -31.62
C LYS A 154 9.00 -22.77 -32.28
N SER A 155 9.06 -22.71 -33.61
CA SER A 155 10.31 -22.87 -34.35
C SER A 155 11.38 -21.92 -33.80
N GLY A 156 12.57 -22.44 -33.51
CA GLY A 156 13.66 -21.70 -32.87
C GLY A 156 13.57 -21.60 -31.34
N GLY A 157 12.57 -22.20 -30.67
CA GLY A 157 12.49 -22.29 -29.21
C GLY A 157 12.59 -20.93 -28.50
N PHE A 158 13.49 -20.82 -27.53
CA PHE A 158 13.75 -19.58 -26.78
C PHE A 158 14.65 -18.58 -27.53
N SER A 159 14.42 -18.39 -28.83
CA SER A 159 15.09 -17.35 -29.63
C SER A 159 14.60 -15.95 -29.24
N TRP A 160 15.42 -14.92 -29.53
CA TRP A 160 15.05 -13.51 -29.32
C TRP A 160 13.71 -13.14 -29.95
N GLN A 161 13.45 -13.63 -31.17
CA GLN A 161 12.18 -13.40 -31.86
C GLN A 161 10.98 -13.93 -31.06
N ASN A 162 11.09 -15.14 -30.50
CA ASN A 162 9.99 -15.74 -29.75
C ASN A 162 9.82 -15.10 -28.37
N LEU A 163 10.90 -14.67 -27.74
CA LEU A 163 10.87 -13.95 -26.47
C LEU A 163 10.28 -12.54 -26.61
N PHE A 164 10.52 -11.85 -27.73
CA PHE A 164 10.03 -10.49 -27.98
C PHE A 164 8.58 -10.41 -28.45
N TYR A 165 8.15 -11.38 -29.28
CA TYR A 165 6.86 -11.30 -29.97
C TYR A 165 5.91 -12.45 -29.62
N GLY A 166 6.37 -13.41 -28.81
CA GLY A 166 5.57 -14.52 -28.29
C GLY A 166 4.74 -14.14 -27.06
N ALA A 167 4.41 -15.18 -26.28
CA ALA A 167 3.70 -15.00 -25.02
C ALA A 167 4.67 -14.49 -23.95
N PRO A 168 4.36 -13.39 -23.24
CA PRO A 168 5.23 -12.85 -22.18
C PRO A 168 5.38 -13.87 -21.05
N LEU A 169 6.61 -14.18 -20.65
CA LEU A 169 6.88 -15.24 -19.65
C LEU A 169 6.54 -14.81 -18.21
N GLY A 170 6.68 -13.52 -17.89
CA GLY A 170 6.48 -13.01 -16.54
C GLY A 170 5.06 -12.51 -16.26
N ALA A 171 4.25 -12.21 -17.28
CA ALA A 171 2.84 -11.84 -17.12
C ALA A 171 2.03 -12.84 -16.24
N PRO A 172 2.06 -14.16 -16.46
CA PRO A 172 1.38 -15.11 -15.57
C PRO A 172 2.02 -15.24 -14.18
N MET A 173 3.32 -14.91 -14.04
CA MET A 173 3.96 -14.83 -12.72
C MET A 173 3.45 -13.64 -11.90
N ALA A 174 3.05 -12.53 -12.53
CA ALA A 174 2.46 -11.39 -11.83
C ALA A 174 1.11 -11.75 -11.17
N ILE A 175 0.26 -12.53 -11.85
CA ILE A 175 -1.00 -13.00 -11.25
C ILE A 175 -0.77 -14.08 -10.19
N LEU A 176 0.23 -14.95 -10.37
CA LEU A 176 0.69 -15.85 -9.31
C LEU A 176 1.07 -15.06 -8.05
N LEU A 177 1.90 -14.03 -8.20
CA LEU A 177 2.34 -13.19 -7.09
C LEU A 177 1.17 -12.44 -6.44
N SER A 178 0.23 -11.93 -7.23
CA SER A 178 -1.01 -11.33 -6.73
C SER A 178 -1.78 -12.29 -5.82
N GLY A 179 -1.96 -13.54 -6.27
CA GLY A 179 -2.60 -14.59 -5.48
C GLY A 179 -1.84 -14.92 -4.19
N LEU A 180 -0.52 -15.14 -4.29
CA LEU A 180 0.32 -15.45 -3.13
C LEU A 180 0.34 -14.32 -2.10
N ILE A 181 0.50 -13.07 -2.53
CA ILE A 181 0.49 -11.89 -1.64
C ILE A 181 -0.87 -11.75 -0.95
N GLY A 182 -1.96 -11.94 -1.69
CA GLY A 182 -3.31 -11.91 -1.14
C GLY A 182 -3.57 -13.02 -0.12
N PHE A 183 -3.18 -14.25 -0.45
CA PHE A 183 -3.28 -15.40 0.46
C PHE A 183 -2.48 -15.16 1.75
N CYS A 184 -1.24 -14.68 1.62
CA CYS A 184 -0.40 -14.31 2.76
C CYS A 184 -1.03 -13.19 3.61
N SER A 185 -1.81 -12.29 2.99
CA SER A 185 -2.55 -11.27 3.74
C SER A 185 -3.58 -11.87 4.70
N GLU A 186 -4.20 -13.00 4.34
CA GLU A 186 -5.15 -13.71 5.19
C GLU A 186 -4.44 -14.42 6.34
N ARG A 187 -3.29 -15.05 6.08
CA ARG A 187 -2.44 -15.67 7.12
C ARG A 187 -1.96 -14.65 8.16
N VAL A 188 -1.54 -13.48 7.69
CA VAL A 188 -1.16 -12.37 8.59
C VAL A 188 -2.38 -11.85 9.34
N ARG A 189 -3.53 -11.75 8.69
CA ARG A 189 -4.76 -11.25 9.32
C ARG A 189 -5.23 -12.13 10.48
N GLU A 190 -5.25 -13.45 10.28
CA GLU A 190 -5.74 -14.43 11.26
C GLU A 190 -4.77 -14.74 12.40
N THR A 191 -3.59 -14.11 12.40
CA THR A 191 -2.61 -14.26 13.48
C THR A 191 -3.23 -13.79 14.81
N PRO A 192 -3.30 -14.66 15.84
CA PRO A 192 -3.82 -14.29 17.16
C PRO A 192 -3.10 -13.09 17.77
N ARG A 193 -3.81 -12.33 18.62
CA ARG A 193 -3.19 -11.20 19.32
C ARG A 193 -2.09 -11.69 20.26
N GLY A 194 -0.96 -11.00 20.25
CA GLY A 194 0.20 -11.31 21.09
C GLY A 194 1.11 -12.40 20.53
N THR A 195 0.79 -13.00 19.38
CA THR A 195 1.70 -13.92 18.69
C THR A 195 2.40 -13.23 17.52
N THR A 196 3.59 -13.72 17.19
CA THR A 196 4.34 -13.24 16.03
C THR A 196 3.73 -13.81 14.75
N PRO A 197 3.36 -12.97 13.76
CA PRO A 197 2.79 -13.44 12.51
C PRO A 197 3.81 -14.26 11.72
N SER A 198 3.40 -15.43 11.26
CA SER A 198 4.21 -16.34 10.46
C SER A 198 3.47 -16.80 9.20
N ILE A 199 4.23 -17.11 8.15
CA ILE A 199 3.75 -17.63 6.87
C ILE A 199 4.60 -18.87 6.56
N PHE A 200 3.97 -20.03 6.42
CA PHE A 200 4.65 -21.32 6.17
C PHE A 200 5.76 -21.62 7.19
N GLY A 201 5.55 -21.27 8.46
CA GLY A 201 6.54 -21.46 9.54
C GLY A 201 7.69 -20.45 9.55
N LEU A 202 7.75 -19.55 8.57
CA LEU A 202 8.72 -18.46 8.53
C LEU A 202 8.12 -17.17 9.09
N PRO A 203 8.93 -16.28 9.68
CA PRO A 203 8.48 -14.94 10.05
C PRO A 203 7.83 -14.23 8.85
N ALA A 204 6.60 -13.75 9.01
CA ALA A 204 5.77 -13.29 7.90
C ALA A 204 6.35 -12.09 7.14
N GLY A 205 6.91 -11.10 7.84
CA GLY A 205 7.60 -9.98 7.25
C GLY A 205 8.79 -10.43 6.41
N ARG A 206 9.62 -11.35 6.93
CA ARG A 206 10.78 -11.90 6.23
C ARG A 206 10.38 -12.72 4.99
N ALA A 207 9.37 -13.58 5.13
CA ALA A 207 8.82 -14.34 4.03
C ALA A 207 8.28 -13.42 2.91
N MET A 208 7.52 -12.38 3.27
CA MET A 208 7.00 -11.41 2.31
C MET A 208 8.10 -10.57 1.65
N ALA A 209 9.16 -10.22 2.38
CA ALA A 209 10.31 -9.51 1.81
C ALA A 209 11.06 -10.39 0.80
N ALA A 210 11.25 -11.68 1.09
CA ALA A 210 11.87 -12.64 0.16
C ALA A 210 11.00 -12.85 -1.10
N LEU A 211 9.69 -13.06 -0.93
CA LEU A 211 8.75 -13.21 -2.04
C LEU A 211 8.76 -11.96 -2.94
N THR A 212 8.68 -10.77 -2.32
CA THR A 212 8.69 -9.49 -3.05
C THR A 212 10.03 -9.27 -3.76
N SER A 213 11.15 -9.65 -3.14
CA SER A 213 12.47 -9.59 -3.76
C SER A 213 12.54 -10.44 -5.03
N GLY A 214 12.06 -11.69 -4.98
CA GLY A 214 11.99 -12.56 -6.16
C GLY A 214 11.09 -11.98 -7.25
N GLY A 215 9.92 -11.45 -6.86
CA GLY A 215 9.00 -10.78 -7.78
C GLY A 215 9.65 -9.58 -8.49
N LEU A 216 10.35 -8.70 -7.76
CA LEU A 216 11.02 -7.54 -8.34
C LEU A 216 12.10 -7.93 -9.36
N LEU A 217 12.86 -9.00 -9.10
CA LEU A 217 13.86 -9.51 -10.04
C LEU A 217 13.20 -10.07 -11.31
N GLY A 218 12.13 -10.85 -11.15
CA GLY A 218 11.38 -11.40 -12.29
C GLY A 218 10.79 -10.30 -13.17
N THR A 219 10.09 -9.33 -12.58
CA THR A 219 9.51 -8.20 -13.31
C THR A 219 10.59 -7.32 -13.95
N ALA A 220 11.73 -7.12 -13.30
CA ALA A 220 12.86 -6.39 -13.90
C ALA A 220 13.46 -7.13 -15.10
N GLY A 221 13.57 -8.46 -15.03
CA GLY A 221 14.04 -9.29 -16.14
C GLY A 221 13.13 -9.19 -17.37
N GLU A 222 11.82 -9.26 -17.16
CA GLU A 222 10.85 -9.09 -18.24
C GLU A 222 10.84 -7.67 -18.80
N ALA A 223 10.90 -6.64 -17.93
CA ALA A 223 11.05 -5.26 -18.37
C ALA A 223 12.33 -5.07 -19.19
N GLY A 224 13.44 -5.69 -18.79
CA GLY A 224 14.71 -5.65 -19.53
C GLY A 224 14.61 -6.27 -20.91
N LEU A 225 13.97 -7.44 -21.02
CA LEU A 225 13.72 -8.09 -22.30
C LEU A 225 12.87 -7.19 -23.23
N LEU A 226 11.77 -6.64 -22.72
CA LEU A 226 10.84 -5.84 -23.53
C LEU A 226 11.35 -4.43 -23.82
N HIS A 227 12.18 -3.86 -22.95
CA HIS A 227 12.87 -2.60 -23.21
C HIS A 227 14.04 -2.77 -24.18
N PHE A 228 14.71 -3.93 -24.16
CA PHE A 228 15.70 -4.30 -25.16
C PHE A 228 15.08 -4.46 -26.55
N ARG A 229 13.89 -5.06 -26.65
CA ARG A 229 13.08 -5.06 -27.89
C ARG A 229 12.83 -3.64 -28.42
N GLY A 230 12.63 -2.68 -27.52
CA GLY A 230 12.48 -1.25 -27.84
C GLY A 230 13.81 -0.49 -27.96
N ALA A 231 14.95 -1.20 -27.99
CA ALA A 231 16.31 -0.69 -28.11
C ALA A 231 16.71 0.39 -27.09
N PHE A 232 16.04 0.45 -25.93
CA PHE A 232 16.29 1.48 -24.89
C PHE A 232 16.36 2.92 -25.44
N HIS A 233 15.56 3.25 -26.47
CA HIS A 233 15.60 4.55 -27.14
C HIS A 233 15.40 5.76 -26.21
N ASN A 234 14.81 5.56 -25.03
CA ASN A 234 14.69 6.57 -23.99
C ASN A 234 15.49 6.14 -22.75
N PRO A 235 16.36 6.99 -22.18
CA PRO A 235 17.16 6.65 -21.00
C PRO A 235 16.31 6.27 -19.77
N PHE A 236 15.07 6.75 -19.65
CA PHE A 236 14.15 6.35 -18.59
C PHE A 236 13.75 4.87 -18.66
N MET A 237 13.94 4.20 -19.80
CA MET A 237 13.77 2.75 -19.93
C MET A 237 14.79 1.97 -19.09
N LEU A 238 15.89 2.60 -18.64
CA LEU A 238 16.85 2.00 -17.72
C LEU A 238 16.36 1.95 -16.26
N LEU A 239 15.39 2.80 -15.88
CA LEU A 239 14.89 2.84 -14.50
C LEU A 239 14.27 1.52 -14.02
N PRO A 240 13.35 0.86 -14.75
CA PRO A 240 12.76 -0.40 -14.30
C PRO A 240 13.71 -1.61 -14.37
N VAL A 241 14.90 -1.48 -14.96
CA VAL A 241 15.93 -2.54 -14.97
C VAL A 241 17.08 -2.29 -14.00
N THR A 242 17.09 -1.12 -13.34
CA THR A 242 18.13 -0.74 -12.37
C THR A 242 17.57 -0.59 -10.95
N LEU A 243 16.49 0.19 -10.79
CA LEU A 243 15.92 0.45 -9.47
C LEU A 243 15.33 -0.81 -8.83
N PRO A 244 14.56 -1.66 -9.52
CA PRO A 244 13.97 -2.85 -8.90
C PRO A 244 15.00 -3.90 -8.46
N PRO A 245 16.08 -4.23 -9.21
CA PRO A 245 17.14 -5.10 -8.70
C PRO A 245 17.82 -4.58 -7.43
N ILE A 246 18.05 -3.27 -7.31
CA ILE A 246 18.54 -2.66 -6.06
C ILE A 246 17.51 -2.86 -4.95
N GLY A 247 16.23 -2.62 -5.23
CA GLY A 247 15.14 -2.85 -4.29
C GLY A 247 15.03 -4.30 -3.82
N ALA A 248 15.21 -5.25 -4.73
CA ALA A 248 15.26 -6.68 -4.45
C ALA A 248 16.43 -7.01 -3.51
N ALA A 249 17.65 -6.54 -3.82
CA ALA A 249 18.81 -6.75 -2.95
C ALA A 249 18.58 -6.18 -1.53
N LEU A 250 17.95 -5.01 -1.42
CA LEU A 250 17.61 -4.41 -0.13
C LEU A 250 16.56 -5.23 0.65
N LEU A 251 15.56 -5.79 -0.02
CA LEU A 251 14.56 -6.66 0.59
C LEU A 251 15.13 -8.03 0.94
N ALA A 252 15.97 -8.63 0.11
CA ALA A 252 16.70 -9.86 0.41
C ALA A 252 17.57 -9.68 1.65
N ARG A 253 18.30 -8.54 1.75
CA ARG A 253 19.06 -8.20 2.96
C ARG A 253 18.16 -8.03 4.19
N ALA A 254 16.96 -7.47 4.02
CA ALA A 254 16.00 -7.35 5.12
C ALA A 254 15.45 -8.72 5.54
N ALA A 255 15.15 -9.61 4.59
CA ALA A 255 14.71 -10.98 4.85
C ALA A 255 15.79 -11.82 5.56
N ALA A 256 17.07 -11.56 5.26
CA ALA A 256 18.21 -12.23 5.91
C ALA A 256 18.63 -11.58 7.25
N ALA A 257 18.14 -10.39 7.57
CA ALA A 257 18.51 -9.69 8.79
C ALA A 257 17.92 -10.34 10.05
N GLY A 258 18.60 -10.16 11.18
CA GLY A 258 18.09 -10.57 12.50
C GLY A 258 16.92 -9.70 12.99
N PRO A 259 16.18 -10.18 14.01
CA PRO A 259 15.03 -9.49 14.57
C PRO A 259 15.30 -8.04 15.00
N GLY A 260 14.27 -7.20 14.92
CA GLY A 260 14.30 -5.81 15.40
C GLY A 260 15.15 -4.83 14.57
N ARG A 261 15.82 -5.29 13.51
CA ARG A 261 16.60 -4.41 12.63
C ARG A 261 15.67 -3.51 11.80
N ARG A 262 15.99 -2.22 11.76
CA ARG A 262 15.24 -1.24 10.97
C ARG A 262 15.84 -1.08 9.57
N HIS A 263 14.97 -0.90 8.58
CA HIS A 263 15.36 -0.76 7.16
C HIS A 263 14.82 0.55 6.54
N PRO A 264 15.20 1.74 7.06
CA PRO A 264 14.66 3.01 6.57
C PRO A 264 15.00 3.26 5.09
N PHE A 265 16.21 2.91 4.66
CA PHE A 265 16.63 3.06 3.27
C PHE A 265 15.82 2.16 2.33
N ALA A 266 15.65 0.87 2.68
CA ALA A 266 14.80 -0.04 1.89
C ALA A 266 13.35 0.48 1.80
N ARG A 267 12.82 1.04 2.88
CA ARG A 267 11.47 1.63 2.89
C ARG A 267 11.38 2.84 1.95
N TRP A 268 12.36 3.74 1.98
CA TRP A 268 12.40 4.87 1.04
C TRP A 268 12.50 4.37 -0.40
N TRP A 269 13.34 3.36 -0.65
CA TRP A 269 13.50 2.76 -1.97
C TRP A 269 12.21 2.13 -2.49
N MET A 270 11.46 1.42 -1.64
CA MET A 270 10.16 0.89 -2.04
C MET A 270 9.16 2.00 -2.40
N ARG A 271 9.18 3.15 -1.71
CA ARG A 271 8.35 4.30 -2.11
C ARG A 271 8.76 4.84 -3.47
N LEU A 272 10.06 4.94 -3.74
CA LEU A 272 10.56 5.30 -5.06
C LEU A 272 10.06 4.33 -6.14
N LEU A 273 10.08 3.03 -5.88
CA LEU A 273 9.55 2.02 -6.82
C LEU A 273 8.03 2.12 -7.03
N VAL A 274 7.25 2.45 -5.99
CA VAL A 274 5.82 2.76 -6.15
C VAL A 274 5.63 3.95 -7.07
N THR A 275 6.36 5.05 -6.84
CA THR A 275 6.30 6.24 -7.70
C THR A 275 6.72 5.92 -9.13
N MET A 276 7.79 5.15 -9.32
CA MET A 276 8.27 4.73 -10.64
C MET A 276 7.23 3.88 -11.38
N GLY A 277 6.61 2.89 -10.72
CA GLY A 277 5.59 2.05 -11.32
C GLY A 277 4.35 2.83 -11.77
N ILE A 278 3.94 3.86 -11.01
CA ILE A 278 2.82 4.73 -11.40
C ILE A 278 3.24 5.70 -12.52
N ALA A 279 4.39 6.37 -12.38
CA ALA A 279 4.89 7.31 -13.38
C ALA A 279 5.19 6.64 -14.73
N GLY A 280 5.60 5.37 -14.71
CA GLY A 280 5.85 4.56 -15.92
C GLY A 280 4.64 4.48 -16.84
N VAL A 281 3.40 4.48 -16.31
CA VAL A 281 2.19 4.55 -17.15
C VAL A 281 2.19 5.81 -18.00
N GLY A 282 2.58 6.95 -17.42
CA GLY A 282 2.70 8.22 -18.14
C GLY A 282 3.77 8.20 -19.23
N PHE A 283 4.94 7.61 -18.95
CA PHE A 283 5.98 7.42 -19.97
C PHE A 283 5.52 6.49 -21.10
N HIS A 284 4.83 5.41 -20.79
CA HIS A 284 4.28 4.50 -21.80
C HIS A 284 3.18 5.16 -22.62
N ALA A 285 2.29 5.93 -21.98
CA ALA A 285 1.26 6.74 -22.63
C ALA A 285 1.87 7.80 -23.57
N TYR A 286 2.94 8.46 -23.12
CA TYR A 286 3.69 9.36 -23.99
C TYR A 286 4.30 8.63 -25.18
N GLY A 287 4.88 7.44 -24.97
CA GLY A 287 5.38 6.58 -26.05
C GLY A 287 4.30 6.25 -27.09
N VAL A 288 3.10 5.84 -26.66
CA VAL A 288 1.94 5.60 -27.53
C VAL A 288 1.59 6.85 -28.35
N SER A 289 1.64 8.05 -27.74
CA SER A 289 1.35 9.31 -28.42
C SER A 289 2.33 9.65 -29.55
N ARG A 290 3.57 9.12 -29.49
CA ARG A 290 4.61 9.38 -30.50
C ARG A 290 4.57 8.42 -31.69
N ASN A 291 3.79 7.34 -31.60
CA ASN A 291 3.61 6.44 -32.73
C ASN A 291 2.83 7.14 -33.84
N MET A 292 2.90 6.61 -35.08
CA MET A 292 2.17 7.18 -36.22
C MET A 292 0.66 7.27 -35.92
N GLY A 293 0.09 8.46 -36.08
CA GLY A 293 -1.31 8.75 -35.73
C GLY A 293 -1.59 8.92 -34.23
N GLY A 294 -0.61 8.67 -33.34
CA GLY A 294 -0.71 8.84 -31.90
C GLY A 294 -1.96 8.21 -31.28
N TRP A 295 -2.62 8.93 -30.38
CA TRP A 295 -3.87 8.50 -29.76
C TRP A 295 -5.08 8.47 -30.70
N ARG A 296 -5.02 9.13 -31.87
CA ARG A 296 -6.09 9.02 -32.88
C ARG A 296 -6.13 7.62 -33.49
N ASN A 297 -4.98 6.92 -33.51
CA ASN A 297 -4.85 5.53 -33.92
C ASN A 297 -4.64 4.59 -32.70
N TRP A 298 -5.40 4.81 -31.62
CA TRP A 298 -5.19 4.07 -30.36
C TRP A 298 -5.37 2.56 -30.50
N SER A 299 -6.31 2.10 -31.34
CA SER A 299 -6.61 0.67 -31.51
C SER A 299 -5.38 -0.11 -31.99
N GLN A 300 -4.55 0.50 -32.81
CA GLN A 300 -3.28 -0.08 -33.25
C GLN A 300 -2.13 0.24 -32.29
N ASN A 301 -2.05 1.47 -31.79
CA ASN A 301 -0.89 1.94 -31.02
C ASN A 301 -0.86 1.40 -29.59
N VAL A 302 -2.01 1.06 -29.00
CA VAL A 302 -2.05 0.36 -27.70
C VAL A 302 -1.58 -1.09 -27.82
N LEU A 303 -1.85 -1.75 -28.96
CA LEU A 303 -1.46 -3.15 -29.19
C LEU A 303 0.01 -3.31 -29.61
N ASN A 304 0.55 -2.34 -30.36
CA ASN A 304 1.91 -2.43 -30.90
C ASN A 304 2.93 -1.56 -30.16
N GLY A 305 2.46 -0.61 -29.35
CA GLY A 305 3.28 0.32 -28.59
C GLY A 305 3.75 -0.23 -27.24
N PRO A 306 4.24 0.65 -26.35
CA PRO A 306 4.60 0.28 -24.99
C PRO A 306 3.38 -0.20 -24.19
N PRO A 307 3.50 -1.30 -23.41
CA PRO A 307 2.37 -1.85 -22.66
C PRO A 307 1.99 -0.93 -21.49
N LEU A 308 0.89 -0.18 -21.63
CA LEU A 308 0.41 0.76 -20.61
C LEU A 308 0.19 0.13 -19.22
N PRO A 309 -0.35 -1.09 -19.09
CA PRO A 309 -0.68 -1.65 -17.78
C PRO A 309 0.47 -2.37 -17.10
N ALA A 310 1.63 -2.53 -17.75
CA ALA A 310 2.78 -3.24 -17.17
C ALA A 310 3.45 -2.48 -16.01
N PRO A 311 3.72 -1.16 -16.06
CA PRO A 311 4.44 -0.46 -15.00
C PRO A 311 3.82 -0.52 -13.59
N PRO A 312 2.48 -0.48 -13.41
CA PRO A 312 1.84 -0.65 -12.10
C PRO A 312 2.17 -1.95 -11.38
N SER A 313 2.63 -3.00 -12.07
CA SER A 313 3.10 -4.23 -11.41
C SER A 313 4.26 -3.98 -10.44
N PHE A 314 5.20 -3.08 -10.79
CA PHE A 314 6.26 -2.64 -9.89
C PHE A 314 5.71 -1.95 -8.64
N ALA A 315 4.65 -1.15 -8.80
CA ALA A 315 4.00 -0.49 -7.66
C ALA A 315 3.32 -1.52 -6.74
N GLY A 316 2.65 -2.53 -7.30
CA GLY A 316 2.07 -3.63 -6.53
C GLY A 316 3.11 -4.38 -5.70
N LEU A 317 4.23 -4.80 -6.31
CA LEU A 317 5.32 -5.45 -5.58
C LEU A 317 5.96 -4.53 -4.53
N ALA A 318 6.23 -3.27 -4.86
CA ALA A 318 6.81 -2.34 -3.92
C ALA A 318 5.88 -2.04 -2.73
N LEU A 319 4.55 -2.02 -2.93
CA LEU A 319 3.57 -1.95 -1.84
C LEU A 319 3.63 -3.19 -0.93
N ALA A 320 3.81 -4.39 -1.49
CA ALA A 320 4.02 -5.60 -0.70
C ALA A 320 5.33 -5.52 0.12
N GLY A 321 6.41 -5.00 -0.48
CA GLY A 321 7.67 -4.73 0.22
C GLY A 321 7.52 -3.72 1.35
N LEU A 322 6.76 -2.64 1.15
CA LEU A 322 6.42 -1.69 2.21
C LEU A 322 5.60 -2.33 3.34
N ALA A 323 4.67 -3.23 3.01
CA ALA A 323 3.91 -3.97 4.00
C ALA A 323 4.80 -4.91 4.81
N ALA A 324 5.72 -5.64 4.16
CA ALA A 324 6.70 -6.50 4.80
C ALA A 324 7.61 -5.73 5.77
N LEU A 325 8.19 -4.61 5.32
CA LEU A 325 9.07 -3.75 6.13
C LEU A 325 8.32 -3.02 7.26
N ALA A 326 6.99 -2.87 7.15
CA ALA A 326 6.17 -2.37 8.23
C ALA A 326 5.88 -3.49 9.24
N LEU A 327 5.61 -4.71 8.77
CA LEU A 327 5.38 -5.87 9.63
C LEU A 327 6.59 -6.17 10.51
N MET A 328 7.80 -6.19 9.95
CA MET A 328 9.06 -6.34 10.73
C MET A 328 9.29 -5.23 11.76
N ARG A 329 8.74 -4.03 11.53
CA ARG A 329 8.87 -2.91 12.46
C ARG A 329 7.86 -3.02 13.59
N ASP A 330 6.63 -3.38 13.25
CA ASP A 330 5.51 -3.44 14.18
C ASP A 330 5.58 -4.75 15.01
N HIS A 331 6.22 -5.80 14.47
CA HIS A 331 6.55 -7.08 15.11
C HIS A 331 8.03 -7.44 14.83
N PRO A 332 8.97 -7.16 15.75
CA PRO A 332 10.40 -7.34 15.55
C PRO A 332 10.86 -8.75 15.11
N ASP A 333 10.11 -9.78 15.49
CA ASP A 333 10.39 -11.19 15.19
C ASP A 333 9.65 -11.70 13.94
N ALA A 334 8.89 -10.85 13.25
CA ALA A 334 8.14 -11.17 12.03
C ALA A 334 8.99 -11.01 10.77
#